data_AF-A0A914Y6N8-F1
#
_entry.id   AF-A0A914Y6N8-F1
#
_cell.length_a   1.000
_cell.length_b   1.000
_cell.length_c   1.000
_cell.angle_alpha   90.00
_cell.angle_beta   90.00
_cell.angle_gamma   90.00
#
_symmetry.space_group_name_H-M   'P 1'
#
loop_
_entity.id
_entity.type
_entity.pdbx_description
1 polymer ?
#
loop_
_entity_poly.entity_id
_entity_poly.type
_entity_poly.pdbx_seq_one_letter_code
_entity_poly.pdbx_strand_id
1 'polypeptide(L)'
;MVSGGLSTTDLGIRDVIGGYAKEIYVRAAKYYNSKNQLKNGTWGYWDGAFWYPEPHVAEQIFTDMITEANVTMFRNNRLMEVNGVVKQGGKIMSIIMENDNLFSAKIFIDATYEGDLMAFSNISNVIGREAMAKYTESRAGIRPGISYASVIMCDTSDNGNSAYFSNGTLLPFVTSKAPGDLGDGDSKTQAYNFRISITNDSTNQVPFPKPPNYDPSIYTSVLRSSLRTIKQLGAIEAAQKYFPPWQYIFNNKYDLNNYDTDFIGANWEYPRGNYSLRAKI
;
A
#
# COMPACT_ATOMS: atom_id res chain seq x y z
N MET A 1 -0.49 -2.60 -7.08
CA MET A 1 0.95 -2.63 -7.44
C MET A 1 1.46 -4.03 -7.15
N VAL A 2 2.03 -4.74 -8.15
CA VAL A 2 2.47 -6.15 -8.00
C VAL A 2 3.97 -6.32 -7.72
N SER A 3 4.76 -5.25 -7.86
CA SER A 3 6.19 -5.23 -7.55
C SER A 3 6.52 -4.55 -6.21
N GLY A 4 5.55 -3.84 -5.60
CA GLY A 4 5.73 -3.09 -4.36
C GLY A 4 5.49 -3.89 -3.07
N GLY A 5 5.71 -5.20 -3.09
CA GLY A 5 5.54 -6.08 -1.92
C GLY A 5 4.25 -6.88 -1.87
N LEU A 6 3.26 -6.58 -2.71
CA LEU A 6 1.99 -7.32 -2.82
C LEU A 6 2.06 -8.34 -3.96
N SER A 7 1.73 -9.60 -3.67
CA SER A 7 1.69 -10.68 -4.66
C SER A 7 0.27 -11.17 -4.91
N THR A 8 -0.48 -11.43 -3.84
CA THR A 8 -1.89 -11.83 -3.86
C THR A 8 -2.78 -10.63 -4.11
N THR A 9 -2.97 -10.32 -5.39
CA THR A 9 -3.82 -9.21 -5.83
C THR A 9 -5.30 -9.53 -5.66
N ASP A 10 -6.12 -8.49 -5.45
CA ASP A 10 -7.58 -8.55 -5.45
C ASP A 10 -8.11 -8.78 -6.88
N LEU A 11 -7.76 -9.94 -7.44
CA LEU A 11 -7.88 -10.28 -8.86
C LEU A 11 -9.32 -10.17 -9.38
N GLY A 12 -10.31 -10.46 -8.51
CA GLY A 12 -11.71 -10.40 -8.86
C GLY A 12 -12.04 -11.23 -10.10
N ILE A 13 -12.64 -10.59 -11.10
CA ILE A 13 -13.05 -11.22 -12.37
C ILE A 13 -11.87 -11.16 -13.35
N ARG A 14 -11.15 -12.27 -13.53
CA ARG A 14 -9.98 -12.36 -14.44
C ARG A 14 -10.28 -11.93 -15.87
N ASP A 15 -11.48 -12.23 -16.36
CA ASP A 15 -11.86 -12.02 -17.76
C ASP A 15 -11.92 -10.54 -18.15
N VAL A 16 -12.01 -9.62 -17.18
CA VAL A 16 -11.97 -8.17 -17.46
C VAL A 16 -10.54 -7.61 -17.51
N ILE A 17 -9.52 -8.42 -17.22
CA ILE A 17 -8.12 -8.00 -17.21
C ILE A 17 -7.44 -8.46 -18.50
N GLY A 18 -7.02 -7.50 -19.32
CA GLY A 18 -6.40 -7.74 -20.63
C GLY A 18 -5.19 -6.84 -20.91
N GLY A 19 -4.75 -6.79 -22.17
CA GLY A 19 -3.67 -5.91 -22.63
C GLY A 19 -2.35 -6.08 -21.86
N TYR A 20 -1.62 -4.97 -21.68
CA TYR A 20 -0.36 -4.96 -20.94
C TYR A 20 -0.49 -5.46 -19.49
N ALA A 21 -1.65 -5.28 -18.85
CA ALA A 21 -1.88 -5.78 -17.51
C ALA A 21 -1.85 -7.32 -17.47
N LYS A 22 -2.57 -7.98 -18.39
CA LYS A 22 -2.54 -9.45 -18.50
C LYS A 22 -1.17 -9.98 -18.95
N GLU A 23 -0.48 -9.22 -19.81
CA GLU A 23 0.84 -9.59 -20.30
C GLU A 23 1.85 -9.81 -19.17
N ILE A 24 1.83 -9.00 -18.10
CA ILE A 24 2.69 -9.16 -16.93
C ILE A 24 2.50 -10.56 -16.31
N TYR A 25 1.26 -11.00 -16.13
CA TYR A 25 0.95 -12.29 -15.51
C TYR A 25 1.22 -13.48 -16.46
N VAL A 26 1.08 -13.29 -17.77
CA VAL A 26 1.52 -14.29 -18.76
C VAL A 26 3.05 -14.42 -18.76
N ARG A 27 3.78 -13.32 -18.64
CA ARG A 27 5.25 -13.33 -18.50
C ARG A 27 5.67 -13.97 -17.17
N ALA A 28 4.95 -13.70 -16.08
CA ALA A 28 5.14 -14.41 -14.83
C ALA A 28 4.93 -15.92 -14.99
N ALA A 29 3.90 -16.35 -15.73
CA ALA A 29 3.71 -17.76 -16.02
C ALA A 29 4.91 -18.37 -16.76
N LYS A 30 5.46 -17.67 -17.77
CA LYS A 30 6.67 -18.11 -18.48
C LYS A 30 7.88 -18.22 -17.54
N TYR A 31 8.07 -17.26 -16.63
CA TYR A 31 9.15 -17.28 -15.65
C TYR A 31 9.08 -18.51 -14.74
N TYR A 32 7.92 -18.80 -14.15
CA TYR A 32 7.79 -19.94 -13.24
C TYR A 32 7.74 -21.29 -13.98
N ASN A 33 7.25 -21.32 -15.23
CA ASN A 33 7.33 -22.50 -16.10
C ASN A 33 8.79 -22.85 -16.45
N SER A 34 9.63 -21.87 -16.78
CA SER A 34 11.05 -22.14 -17.09
C SER A 34 11.83 -22.72 -15.92
N LYS A 35 11.33 -22.52 -14.69
CA LYS A 35 11.84 -23.10 -13.45
C LYS A 35 11.17 -24.41 -13.04
N ASN A 36 10.25 -24.95 -13.84
CA ASN A 36 9.42 -26.12 -13.52
C ASN A 36 8.61 -25.97 -12.22
N GLN A 37 8.20 -24.74 -11.88
CA GLN A 37 7.50 -24.44 -10.62
C GLN A 37 5.97 -24.44 -10.79
N LEU A 38 5.45 -24.19 -11.99
CA LEU A 38 4.01 -24.26 -12.27
C LEU A 38 3.57 -25.68 -12.61
N LYS A 39 2.47 -26.11 -11.99
CA LYS A 39 1.76 -27.35 -12.28
C LYS A 39 0.27 -27.06 -12.45
N ASN A 40 -0.46 -27.96 -13.09
CA ASN A 40 -1.92 -27.86 -13.12
C ASN A 40 -2.47 -27.86 -11.69
N GLY A 41 -3.33 -26.89 -11.38
CA GLY A 41 -3.88 -26.70 -10.04
C GLY A 41 -3.01 -25.85 -9.10
N THR A 42 -1.86 -25.31 -9.54
CA THR A 42 -1.12 -24.31 -8.77
C THR A 42 -2.03 -23.11 -8.46
N TRP A 43 -2.16 -22.77 -7.18
CA TRP A 43 -2.85 -21.57 -6.73
C TRP A 43 -2.21 -20.33 -7.38
N GLY A 44 -3.01 -19.48 -8.01
CA GLY A 44 -2.52 -18.34 -8.78
C GLY A 44 -2.30 -18.61 -10.27
N TYR A 45 -2.30 -19.88 -10.71
CA TYR A 45 -2.10 -20.24 -12.11
C TYR A 45 -3.41 -20.62 -12.79
N TRP A 46 -3.92 -19.71 -13.61
CA TRP A 46 -5.16 -19.88 -14.36
C TRP A 46 -4.99 -19.30 -15.75
N ASP A 47 -5.80 -19.74 -16.70
CA ASP A 47 -5.95 -19.08 -18.02
C ASP A 47 -4.62 -18.74 -18.75
N GLY A 48 -3.57 -19.54 -18.52
CA GLY A 48 -2.23 -19.35 -19.09
C GLY A 48 -1.40 -18.23 -18.44
N ALA A 49 -1.87 -17.64 -17.34
CA ALA A 49 -1.25 -16.56 -16.59
C ALA A 49 -1.02 -16.95 -15.12
N PHE A 50 0.04 -16.43 -14.53
CA PHE A 50 0.33 -16.58 -13.12
C PHE A 50 0.11 -15.25 -12.40
N TRP A 51 -0.97 -15.19 -11.61
CA TRP A 51 -1.54 -13.96 -11.06
C TRP A 51 -0.90 -13.49 -9.76
N TYR A 52 -0.12 -14.35 -9.09
CA TYR A 52 0.50 -14.06 -7.80
C TYR A 52 2.04 -14.16 -7.83
N PRO A 53 2.72 -13.48 -8.76
CA PRO A 53 4.17 -13.49 -8.82
C PRO A 53 4.78 -12.90 -7.54
N GLU A 54 5.96 -13.39 -7.17
CA GLU A 54 6.77 -12.72 -6.16
C GLU A 54 7.13 -11.29 -6.63
N PRO A 55 7.24 -10.30 -5.72
CA PRO A 55 7.36 -8.90 -6.12
C PRO A 55 8.61 -8.62 -6.98
N HIS A 56 9.72 -9.29 -6.69
CA HIS A 56 10.95 -9.17 -7.48
C HIS A 56 10.81 -9.73 -8.90
N VAL A 57 9.97 -10.75 -9.10
CA VAL A 57 9.68 -11.28 -10.45
C VAL A 57 8.85 -10.27 -11.24
N ALA A 58 7.87 -9.63 -10.59
CA ALA A 58 7.12 -8.55 -11.21
C ALA A 58 8.02 -7.34 -11.53
N GLU A 59 8.94 -6.94 -10.65
CA GLU A 59 9.91 -5.86 -10.93
C GLU A 59 10.79 -6.19 -12.14
N GLN A 60 11.29 -7.43 -12.23
CA GLN A 60 12.07 -7.87 -13.38
C GLN A 60 11.25 -7.77 -14.67
N ILE A 61 10.01 -8.28 -14.66
CA ILE A 61 9.11 -8.23 -15.84
C ILE A 61 8.86 -6.78 -16.28
N PHE A 62 8.60 -5.87 -15.35
CA PHE A 62 8.45 -4.45 -15.68
C PHE A 62 9.73 -3.87 -16.29
N THR A 63 10.90 -4.22 -15.73
CA THR A 63 12.20 -3.77 -16.23
C THR A 63 12.48 -4.30 -17.64
N ASP A 64 12.12 -5.56 -17.92
CA ASP A 64 12.22 -6.16 -19.24
C ASP A 64 11.31 -5.44 -20.24
N MET A 65 10.04 -5.21 -19.87
CA MET A 65 9.09 -4.47 -20.73
C MET A 65 9.55 -3.04 -21.03
N ILE A 66 10.13 -2.34 -20.05
CA ILE A 66 10.73 -1.01 -20.24
C ILE A 66 11.89 -1.07 -21.25
N THR A 67 12.76 -2.07 -21.10
CA THR A 67 13.93 -2.27 -21.96
C THR A 67 13.53 -2.61 -23.39
N GLU A 68 12.62 -3.56 -23.56
CA GLU A 68 12.07 -3.97 -24.86
C GLU A 68 11.37 -2.81 -25.59
N ALA A 69 10.67 -1.95 -24.83
CA ALA A 69 10.05 -0.74 -25.36
C ALA A 69 11.06 0.38 -25.67
N ASN A 70 12.36 0.17 -25.41
CA ASN A 70 13.42 1.17 -25.52
C ASN A 70 13.13 2.45 -24.73
N VAL A 71 12.50 2.30 -23.56
CA VAL A 71 12.22 3.42 -22.65
C VAL A 71 13.43 3.66 -21.76
N THR A 72 13.96 4.89 -21.77
CA THR A 72 15.06 5.27 -20.87
C THR A 72 14.55 5.44 -19.45
N MET A 73 15.08 4.64 -18.53
CA MET A 73 14.72 4.68 -17.11
C MET A 73 15.80 5.39 -16.30
N PHE A 74 15.41 6.48 -15.61
CA PHE A 74 16.28 7.21 -14.68
C PHE A 74 15.89 6.84 -13.25
N ARG A 75 16.73 6.05 -12.57
CA ARG A 75 16.58 5.74 -11.13
C ARG A 75 17.24 6.82 -10.28
N ASN A 76 16.86 6.94 -9.01
CA ASN A 76 17.40 7.94 -8.08
C ASN A 76 17.28 9.40 -8.57
N ASN A 77 16.16 9.70 -9.25
CA ASN A 77 15.82 11.01 -9.80
C ASN A 77 14.49 11.46 -9.17
N ARG A 78 14.54 11.92 -7.92
CA ARG A 78 13.35 12.42 -7.22
C ARG A 78 13.05 13.85 -7.66
N LEU A 79 11.78 14.17 -7.91
CA LEU A 79 11.34 15.49 -8.37
C LEU A 79 11.66 16.57 -7.33
N MET A 80 12.21 17.71 -7.73
CA MET A 80 12.48 18.80 -6.79
C MET A 80 11.17 19.44 -6.31
N GLU A 81 10.96 19.54 -5.00
CA GLU A 81 9.70 20.05 -4.43
C GLU A 81 9.48 21.54 -4.70
N VAL A 82 10.54 22.33 -4.53
CA VAL A 82 10.50 23.79 -4.64
C VAL A 82 11.11 24.20 -5.97
N ASN A 83 10.34 24.89 -6.81
CA ASN A 83 10.76 25.35 -8.15
C ASN A 83 11.16 24.23 -9.12
N GLY A 84 10.83 22.96 -8.81
CA GLY A 84 11.14 21.83 -9.68
C GLY A 84 10.25 21.70 -10.93
N VAL A 85 9.23 22.53 -11.08
CA VAL A 85 8.35 22.54 -12.26
C VAL A 85 8.38 23.91 -12.92
N VAL A 86 8.87 23.96 -14.16
CA VAL A 86 8.87 25.17 -14.97
C VAL A 86 7.63 25.18 -15.84
N LYS A 87 6.77 26.19 -15.66
CA LYS A 87 5.53 26.35 -16.43
C LYS A 87 5.55 27.60 -17.29
N GLN A 88 4.96 27.52 -18.48
CA GLN A 88 4.71 28.67 -19.35
C GLN A 88 3.35 28.53 -20.04
N GLY A 89 2.51 29.56 -19.96
CA GLY A 89 1.18 29.55 -20.60
C GLY A 89 0.28 28.38 -20.18
N GLY A 90 0.37 27.96 -18.91
CA GLY A 90 -0.39 26.82 -18.36
C GLY A 90 0.14 25.44 -18.73
N LYS A 91 1.28 25.34 -19.42
CA LYS A 91 1.93 24.08 -19.77
C LYS A 91 3.20 23.88 -18.95
N ILE A 92 3.48 22.63 -18.58
CA ILE A 92 4.78 22.25 -18.04
C ILE A 92 5.77 22.19 -19.20
N MET A 93 6.88 22.92 -19.07
CA MET A 93 7.95 22.99 -20.07
C MET A 93 9.09 22.04 -19.72
N SER A 94 9.45 22.02 -18.44
CA SER A 94 10.46 21.11 -17.90
C SER A 94 10.22 20.81 -16.42
N ILE A 95 10.82 19.72 -15.97
CA ILE A 95 10.93 19.34 -14.57
C ILE A 95 12.40 19.21 -14.17
N ILE A 96 12.71 19.55 -12.92
CA ILE A 96 14.04 19.52 -12.33
C ILE A 96 14.01 18.51 -11.18
N MET A 97 15.00 17.63 -11.15
CA MET A 97 15.17 16.64 -10.09
C MET A 97 16.08 17.18 -8.98
N GLU A 98 16.07 16.55 -7.80
CA GLU A 98 16.98 16.92 -6.69
C GLU A 98 18.47 16.72 -7.00
N ASN A 99 18.80 15.96 -8.04
CA ASN A 99 20.17 15.78 -8.54
C ASN A 99 20.51 16.71 -9.71
N ASP A 100 19.76 17.80 -9.86
CA ASP A 100 19.89 18.84 -10.89
C ASP A 100 19.64 18.39 -12.34
N ASN A 101 19.23 17.14 -12.56
CA ASN A 101 18.81 16.70 -13.89
C ASN A 101 17.55 17.46 -14.33
N LEU A 102 17.58 17.98 -15.55
CA LEU A 102 16.49 18.70 -16.18
C LEU A 102 15.90 17.88 -17.33
N PHE A 103 14.58 17.69 -17.30
CA PHE A 103 13.85 16.96 -18.34
C PHE A 103 12.81 17.87 -18.99
N SER A 104 12.94 18.03 -20.31
CA SER A 104 11.96 18.75 -21.14
C SER A 104 11.18 17.76 -21.99
N ALA A 105 9.85 17.90 -22.02
CA ALA A 105 8.97 17.01 -22.78
C ALA A 105 7.74 17.76 -23.30
N LYS A 106 7.08 17.17 -24.31
CA LYS A 106 5.79 17.69 -24.80
C LYS A 106 4.61 17.29 -23.90
N ILE A 107 4.76 16.15 -23.21
CA ILE A 107 3.75 15.54 -22.36
C ILE A 107 4.46 15.05 -21.11
N PHE A 108 3.86 15.31 -19.96
CA PHE A 108 4.28 14.76 -18.67
C PHE A 108 3.14 13.91 -18.12
N ILE A 109 3.48 12.73 -17.59
CA ILE A 109 2.54 11.81 -16.95
C ILE A 109 2.93 11.73 -15.48
N ASP A 110 2.02 12.09 -14.59
CA ASP A 110 2.23 11.90 -13.16
C ASP A 110 1.89 10.46 -12.77
N ALA A 111 2.91 9.70 -12.41
CA ALA A 111 2.82 8.34 -11.91
C ALA A 111 3.52 8.18 -10.55
N THR A 112 3.59 9.26 -9.75
CA THR A 112 4.31 9.33 -8.47
C THR A 112 3.59 8.66 -7.30
N TYR A 113 2.48 7.97 -7.56
CA TYR A 113 1.53 7.42 -6.59
C TYR A 113 0.71 8.50 -5.84
N GLU A 114 1.36 9.54 -5.34
CA GLU A 114 0.74 10.61 -4.55
C GLU A 114 0.26 11.82 -5.37
N GLY A 115 0.67 11.92 -6.64
CA GLY A 115 0.36 13.07 -7.48
C GLY A 115 1.29 14.27 -7.26
N ASP A 116 2.56 14.01 -6.98
CA ASP A 116 3.58 15.02 -6.66
C ASP A 116 3.80 16.00 -7.81
N LEU A 117 3.81 15.53 -9.06
CA LEU A 117 3.99 16.44 -10.19
C LEU A 117 2.79 17.38 -10.31
N MET A 118 1.56 16.87 -10.14
CA MET A 118 0.36 17.69 -10.09
C MET A 118 0.43 18.72 -8.95
N ALA A 119 0.80 18.28 -7.74
CA ALA A 119 0.90 19.14 -6.57
C ALA A 119 1.96 20.24 -6.73
N PHE A 120 3.17 19.88 -7.15
CA PHE A 120 4.28 20.84 -7.34
C PHE A 120 4.08 21.74 -8.56
N SER A 121 3.22 21.33 -9.49
CA SER A 121 2.70 22.19 -10.57
C SER A 121 1.65 23.21 -10.09
N ASN A 122 1.32 23.27 -8.80
CA ASN A 122 0.28 24.13 -8.23
C ASN A 122 -1.08 23.97 -8.95
N ILE A 123 -1.43 22.72 -9.28
CA ILE A 123 -2.73 22.37 -9.84
C ILE A 123 -3.67 22.06 -8.67
N SER A 124 -4.91 22.58 -8.74
CA SER A 124 -5.95 22.30 -7.75
C SER A 124 -6.22 20.80 -7.67
N ASN A 125 -6.16 20.25 -6.47
CA ASN A 125 -6.38 18.84 -6.21
C ASN A 125 -7.24 18.65 -4.95
N VAL A 126 -7.74 17.43 -4.78
CA VAL A 126 -8.53 17.02 -3.62
C VAL A 126 -7.85 15.81 -2.99
N ILE A 127 -7.71 15.84 -1.68
CA ILE A 127 -7.20 14.73 -0.88
C ILE A 127 -8.23 14.43 0.20
N GLY A 128 -8.56 13.15 0.32
CA GLY A 128 -9.53 12.64 1.27
C GLY A 128 -10.89 12.37 0.64
N ARG A 129 -11.90 12.28 1.49
CA ARG A 129 -13.26 11.90 1.08
C ARG A 129 -14.07 13.14 0.74
N GLU A 130 -14.64 13.17 -0.45
CA GLU A 130 -15.54 14.24 -0.87
C GLU A 130 -16.94 14.06 -0.26
N ALA A 131 -17.58 15.17 0.09
CA ALA A 131 -18.93 15.16 0.65
C ALA A 131 -19.98 14.84 -0.42
N MET A 132 -21.06 14.18 -0.02
CA MET A 132 -22.22 13.88 -0.87
C MET A 132 -22.76 15.14 -1.57
N ALA A 133 -22.82 16.25 -0.83
CA ALA A 133 -23.33 17.53 -1.32
C ALA A 133 -22.42 18.23 -2.35
N LYS A 134 -21.13 17.84 -2.46
CA LYS A 134 -20.16 18.54 -3.33
C LYS A 134 -20.49 18.36 -4.81
N TYR A 135 -20.84 17.15 -5.23
CA TYR A 135 -21.14 16.80 -6.62
C TYR A 135 -22.47 16.07 -6.79
N THR A 136 -23.33 16.05 -5.76
CA THR A 136 -24.60 15.31 -5.78
C THR A 136 -24.40 13.80 -6.00
N GLU A 137 -23.33 13.25 -5.43
CA GLU A 137 -23.00 11.82 -5.54
C GLU A 137 -23.55 11.04 -4.36
N SER A 138 -24.64 10.31 -4.58
CA SER A 138 -25.40 9.61 -3.53
C SER A 138 -24.61 8.55 -2.75
N ARG A 139 -23.41 8.16 -3.23
CA ARG A 139 -22.48 7.22 -2.58
C ARG A 139 -21.22 7.89 -2.00
N ALA A 140 -20.99 9.17 -2.24
CA ALA A 140 -19.86 9.91 -1.66
C ALA A 140 -20.06 10.19 -0.17
N GLY A 141 -19.03 10.70 0.48
CA GLY A 141 -19.02 11.03 1.89
C GLY A 141 -18.99 9.83 2.83
N ILE A 142 -18.89 10.13 4.13
CA ILE A 142 -18.78 9.14 5.21
C ILE A 142 -20.01 8.22 5.20
N ARG A 143 -19.76 6.94 5.45
CA ARG A 143 -20.79 5.89 5.51
C ARG A 143 -20.71 5.18 6.87
N PRO A 144 -21.37 5.72 7.91
CA PRO A 144 -21.37 5.10 9.23
C PRO A 144 -22.02 3.71 9.16
N GLY A 145 -21.50 2.75 9.93
CA GLY A 145 -22.10 1.42 10.05
C GLY A 145 -21.76 0.42 8.94
N ILE A 146 -20.99 0.80 7.91
CA ILE A 146 -20.40 -0.19 7.00
C ILE A 146 -19.13 -0.75 7.64
N SER A 147 -19.28 -1.84 8.39
CA SER A 147 -18.15 -2.67 8.80
C SER A 147 -17.69 -3.48 7.59
N TYR A 148 -16.77 -2.92 6.82
CA TYR A 148 -15.82 -3.76 6.11
C TYR A 148 -14.82 -4.29 7.15
N ALA A 149 -14.44 -5.56 7.01
CA ALA A 149 -13.66 -6.30 7.98
C ALA A 149 -12.38 -5.55 8.41
N SER A 150 -11.89 -5.89 9.62
CA SER A 150 -10.57 -5.58 10.17
C SER A 150 -10.23 -4.15 10.62
N VAL A 151 -11.18 -3.39 11.17
CA VAL A 151 -10.79 -2.26 12.02
C VAL A 151 -10.41 -2.80 13.41
N ILE A 152 -9.19 -2.50 13.88
CA ILE A 152 -8.83 -2.67 15.29
C ILE A 152 -9.73 -1.73 16.09
N MET A 153 -10.88 -2.24 16.54
CA MET A 153 -11.76 -1.50 17.42
C MET A 153 -11.18 -1.60 18.83
N CYS A 154 -10.50 -0.54 19.27
CA CYS A 154 -10.21 -0.35 20.69
C CYS A 154 -11.52 0.03 21.38
N ASP A 155 -12.06 -0.89 22.18
CA ASP A 155 -13.27 -0.64 22.95
C ASP A 155 -12.89 -0.27 24.39
N THR A 156 -13.48 0.81 24.88
CA THR A 156 -13.33 1.33 26.24
C THR A 156 -13.87 0.37 27.31
N SER A 157 -14.75 -0.56 26.94
CA SER A 157 -15.34 -1.55 27.84
C SER A 157 -14.58 -2.89 27.87
N ASP A 158 -13.51 -3.01 27.09
CA ASP A 158 -12.86 -4.29 26.82
C ASP A 158 -11.69 -4.59 27.77
N ASN A 159 -11.77 -5.71 28.49
CA ASN A 159 -10.77 -6.24 29.41
C ASN A 159 -9.50 -6.76 28.69
N GLY A 160 -8.91 -5.95 27.82
CA GLY A 160 -7.68 -6.28 27.09
C GLY A 160 -7.37 -5.42 25.87
N ASN A 161 -8.29 -4.58 25.38
CA ASN A 161 -8.07 -3.74 24.19
C ASN A 161 -8.45 -2.27 24.38
N SER A 162 -8.17 -1.72 25.56
CA SER A 162 -8.44 -0.32 25.89
C SER A 162 -7.80 0.63 24.87
N ALA A 163 -8.52 1.69 24.52
CA ALA A 163 -8.04 2.82 23.72
C ALA A 163 -7.04 3.72 24.46
N TYR A 164 -6.77 3.47 25.74
CA TYR A 164 -5.96 4.31 26.61
C TYR A 164 -4.76 3.58 27.22
N PHE A 165 -3.69 4.31 27.50
CA PHE A 165 -2.65 3.91 28.43
C PHE A 165 -3.17 3.95 29.88
N SER A 166 -2.42 3.35 30.81
CA SER A 166 -2.80 3.29 32.23
C SER A 166 -2.88 4.66 32.91
N ASN A 167 -2.18 5.66 32.38
CA ASN A 167 -2.22 7.06 32.82
C ASN A 167 -3.44 7.83 32.26
N GLY A 168 -4.32 7.18 31.49
CA GLY A 168 -5.52 7.79 30.91
C GLY A 168 -5.30 8.55 29.60
N THR A 169 -4.10 8.54 29.00
CA THR A 169 -3.88 9.15 27.68
C THR A 169 -4.27 8.18 26.57
N LEU A 170 -4.82 8.68 25.45
CA LEU A 170 -5.14 7.86 24.28
C LEU A 170 -3.88 7.18 23.73
N LEU A 171 -4.05 5.96 23.20
CA LEU A 171 -3.02 5.28 22.43
C LEU A 171 -2.68 6.09 21.16
N PRO A 172 -1.46 5.98 20.63
CA PRO A 172 -1.07 6.65 19.40
C PRO A 172 -2.05 6.35 18.26
N PHE A 173 -2.39 7.38 17.48
CA PHE A 173 -3.33 7.33 16.35
C PHE A 173 -4.78 6.91 16.65
N VAL A 174 -5.12 6.61 17.91
CA VAL A 174 -6.50 6.41 18.33
C VAL A 174 -7.17 7.75 18.54
N THR A 175 -8.34 7.94 17.96
CA THR A 175 -9.14 9.16 18.13
C THR A 175 -10.43 8.86 18.87
N SER A 176 -10.79 9.74 19.80
CA SER A 176 -12.11 9.74 20.45
C SER A 176 -13.20 10.41 19.60
N LYS A 177 -12.81 11.03 18.48
CA LYS A 177 -13.74 11.75 17.59
C LYS A 177 -14.43 10.75 16.66
N ALA A 178 -15.76 10.77 16.64
CA ALA A 178 -16.55 10.05 15.66
C ALA A 178 -16.17 10.48 14.22
N PRO A 179 -16.22 9.57 13.22
CA PRO A 179 -15.75 9.84 11.87
C PRO A 179 -16.47 11.02 11.19
N GLY A 180 -17.75 11.25 11.49
CA GLY A 180 -18.64 12.28 10.94
C GLY A 180 -20.02 11.67 10.59
N ASP A 181 -20.94 12.48 10.08
CA ASP A 181 -22.29 12.04 9.71
C ASP A 181 -22.33 11.42 8.30
N LEU A 182 -23.43 10.74 7.98
CA LEU A 182 -23.65 10.18 6.65
C LEU A 182 -23.55 11.26 5.57
N GLY A 183 -22.63 11.09 4.61
CA GLY A 183 -22.45 12.01 3.50
C GLY A 183 -21.43 13.13 3.75
N ASP A 184 -20.88 13.25 4.96
CA ASP A 184 -19.83 14.23 5.27
C ASP A 184 -18.53 13.93 4.52
N GLY A 185 -17.82 14.99 4.12
CA GLY A 185 -16.46 14.89 3.61
C GLY A 185 -15.42 14.98 4.72
N ASP A 186 -14.20 14.52 4.47
CA ASP A 186 -13.04 14.77 5.33
C ASP A 186 -11.73 14.78 4.53
N SER A 187 -10.63 15.11 5.19
CA SER A 187 -9.29 15.14 4.59
C SER A 187 -8.49 13.85 4.83
N LYS A 188 -9.14 12.73 5.17
CA LYS A 188 -8.45 11.49 5.57
C LYS A 188 -8.33 10.54 4.39
N THR A 189 -7.19 9.87 4.27
CA THR A 189 -6.97 8.79 3.30
C THR A 189 -7.04 7.42 3.98
N GLN A 190 -7.26 6.36 3.20
CA GLN A 190 -7.15 4.99 3.68
C GLN A 190 -5.75 4.74 4.26
N ALA A 191 -5.68 3.98 5.36
CA ALA A 191 -4.43 3.63 6.00
C ALA A 191 -3.44 3.00 5.00
N TYR A 192 -2.16 3.35 5.15
CA TYR A 192 -1.11 2.77 4.33
C TYR A 192 -0.70 1.43 4.94
N ASN A 193 -0.56 0.43 4.08
CA ASN A 193 -0.24 -0.92 4.50
C ASN A 193 1.23 -1.23 4.23
N PHE A 194 1.94 -1.77 5.22
CA PHE A 194 3.22 -2.39 5.00
C PHE A 194 3.01 -3.73 4.29
N ARG A 195 3.33 -3.77 3.00
CA ARG A 195 3.27 -4.98 2.17
C ARG A 195 4.60 -5.72 2.27
N ILE A 196 4.62 -6.84 2.98
CA ILE A 196 5.86 -7.54 3.31
C ILE A 196 5.79 -8.98 2.80
N SER A 197 6.77 -9.36 1.97
CA SER A 197 7.02 -10.75 1.62
C SER A 197 7.91 -11.38 2.68
N ILE A 198 7.38 -12.30 3.48
CA ILE A 198 8.12 -13.00 4.55
C ILE A 198 8.30 -14.49 4.21
N THR A 199 9.23 -15.16 4.88
CA THR A 199 9.46 -16.61 4.71
C THR A 199 9.96 -17.24 6.01
N ASN A 200 9.66 -18.53 6.20
CA ASN A 200 10.25 -19.34 7.26
C ASN A 200 11.45 -20.21 6.75
N ASP A 201 11.86 -20.04 5.50
CA ASP A 201 13.07 -20.66 4.95
C ASP A 201 14.33 -19.92 5.44
N SER A 202 15.08 -20.55 6.34
CA SER A 202 16.28 -19.96 6.95
C SER A 202 17.38 -19.59 5.95
N THR A 203 17.36 -20.16 4.74
CA THR A 203 18.33 -19.84 3.68
C THR A 203 17.91 -18.63 2.83
N ASN A 204 16.67 -18.19 2.96
CA ASN A 204 16.04 -17.11 2.19
C ASN A 204 15.46 -16.01 3.10
N GLN A 205 15.82 -16.02 4.39
CA GLN A 205 15.40 -15.02 5.36
C GLN A 205 16.33 -13.82 5.40
N VAL A 206 15.74 -12.63 5.44
CA VAL A 206 16.42 -11.39 5.81
C VAL A 206 15.90 -10.98 7.18
N PRO A 207 16.77 -10.69 8.17
CA PRO A 207 16.32 -10.27 9.49
C PRO A 207 15.61 -8.91 9.40
N PHE A 208 14.67 -8.66 10.32
CA PHE A 208 14.10 -7.33 10.52
C PHE A 208 15.05 -6.51 11.40
N PRO A 209 15.81 -5.55 10.83
CA PRO A 209 16.68 -4.72 11.64
C PRO A 209 15.83 -3.82 12.53
N LYS A 210 16.21 -3.65 13.80
CA LYS A 210 15.58 -2.67 14.68
C LYS A 210 15.93 -1.26 14.19
N PRO A 211 14.94 -0.41 13.82
CA PRO A 211 15.22 0.97 13.42
C PRO A 211 15.85 1.78 14.58
N PRO A 212 16.76 2.74 14.29
CA PRO A 212 17.41 3.56 15.33
C PRO A 212 16.43 4.31 16.26
N ASN A 213 15.27 4.72 15.74
CA ASN A 213 14.25 5.47 16.46
C ASN A 213 12.97 4.65 16.70
N TYR A 214 13.08 3.33 16.80
CA TYR A 214 11.92 2.46 17.03
C TYR A 214 11.34 2.64 18.44
N ASP A 215 10.14 3.21 18.51
CA ASP A 215 9.32 3.23 19.71
C ASP A 215 8.20 2.18 19.61
N PRO A 216 8.27 1.07 20.37
CA PRO A 216 7.23 0.05 20.37
C PRO A 216 5.88 0.55 20.90
N SER A 217 5.84 1.67 21.65
CA SER A 217 4.60 2.21 22.22
C SER A 217 3.60 2.65 21.14
N ILE A 218 4.11 3.05 19.97
CA ILE A 218 3.34 3.37 18.75
C ILE A 218 2.42 2.20 18.36
N TYR A 219 2.88 0.96 18.52
CA TYR A 219 2.19 -0.25 18.09
C TYR A 219 1.41 -0.94 19.22
N THR A 220 1.12 -0.22 20.32
CA THR A 220 0.43 -0.80 21.49
C THR A 220 -0.96 -1.36 21.15
N SER A 221 -1.70 -0.73 20.24
CA SER A 221 -3.02 -1.21 19.80
C SER A 221 -2.93 -2.57 19.10
N VAL A 222 -1.98 -2.70 18.17
CA VAL A 222 -1.64 -3.96 17.48
C VAL A 222 -1.25 -5.04 18.49
N LEU A 223 -0.33 -4.72 19.41
CA LEU A 223 0.11 -5.68 20.44
C LEU A 223 -1.06 -6.17 21.29
N ARG A 224 -1.93 -5.27 21.75
CA ARG A 224 -3.11 -5.62 22.56
C ARG A 224 -4.10 -6.49 21.77
N SER A 225 -4.40 -6.11 20.53
CA SER A 225 -5.25 -6.87 19.60
C SER A 225 -4.72 -8.29 19.37
N SER A 226 -3.41 -8.40 19.14
CA SER A 226 -2.68 -9.65 18.95
C SER A 226 -2.74 -10.56 20.18
N LEU A 227 -2.36 -10.04 21.36
CA LEU A 227 -2.38 -10.81 22.61
C LEU A 227 -3.80 -11.25 22.99
N ARG A 228 -4.80 -10.38 22.78
CA ARG A 228 -6.20 -10.73 22.99
C ARG A 228 -6.64 -11.87 22.06
N THR A 229 -6.32 -11.78 20.78
CA THR A 229 -6.66 -12.83 19.79
C THR A 229 -6.05 -14.17 20.19
N ILE A 230 -4.78 -14.18 20.61
CA ILE A 230 -4.10 -15.39 21.11
C ILE A 230 -4.78 -15.92 22.37
N LYS A 231 -5.19 -15.05 23.31
CA LYS A 231 -5.89 -15.46 24.53
C LYS A 231 -7.27 -16.07 24.23
N GLN A 232 -7.97 -15.57 23.21
CA GLN A 232 -9.33 -16.03 22.85
C GLN A 232 -9.33 -17.31 22.01
N LEU A 233 -8.42 -17.44 21.05
CA LEU A 233 -8.40 -18.52 20.06
C LEU A 233 -7.29 -19.56 20.32
N GLY A 234 -6.31 -19.22 21.17
CA GLY A 234 -5.06 -19.97 21.25
C GLY A 234 -4.08 -19.58 20.13
N ALA A 235 -2.82 -19.96 20.30
CA ALA A 235 -1.73 -19.51 19.42
C ALA A 235 -1.87 -20.02 17.97
N ILE A 236 -2.33 -21.25 17.78
CA ILE A 236 -2.42 -21.88 16.45
C ILE A 236 -3.52 -21.21 15.61
N GLU A 237 -4.73 -21.07 16.14
CA GLU A 237 -5.84 -20.43 15.44
C GLU A 237 -5.59 -18.94 15.21
N ALA A 238 -4.98 -18.25 16.19
CA ALA A 238 -4.54 -16.87 16.01
C ALA A 238 -3.52 -16.75 14.86
N ALA A 239 -2.52 -17.64 14.80
CA ALA A 239 -1.55 -17.65 13.70
C ALA A 239 -2.22 -17.89 12.34
N GLN A 240 -3.20 -18.80 12.24
CA GLN A 240 -3.95 -19.01 10.99
C GLN A 240 -4.79 -17.79 10.59
N LYS A 241 -5.25 -16.99 11.55
CA LYS A 241 -5.95 -15.72 11.29
C LYS A 241 -5.02 -14.62 10.77
N TYR A 242 -3.80 -14.51 11.30
CA TYR A 242 -2.80 -13.54 10.83
C TYR A 242 -2.10 -13.98 9.54
N PHE A 243 -1.94 -15.29 9.37
CA PHE A 243 -1.31 -15.93 8.22
C PHE A 243 -2.26 -16.92 7.53
N PRO A 244 -3.40 -16.46 6.98
CA PRO A 244 -4.31 -17.32 6.25
C PRO A 244 -3.69 -18.02 5.01
N PRO A 245 -4.15 -19.23 4.66
CA PRO A 245 -3.52 -20.02 3.59
C PRO A 245 -3.50 -19.37 2.20
N TRP A 246 -4.44 -18.48 1.88
CA TRP A 246 -4.56 -17.89 0.55
C TRP A 246 -3.47 -16.85 0.21
N GLN A 247 -2.67 -16.41 1.19
CA GLN A 247 -1.52 -15.52 0.97
C GLN A 247 -0.17 -16.24 0.89
N TYR A 248 -0.16 -17.58 0.96
CA TYR A 248 1.04 -18.31 0.57
C TYR A 248 1.33 -18.09 -0.92
N ILE A 249 2.58 -17.78 -1.22
CA ILE A 249 3.09 -17.60 -2.58
C ILE A 249 4.28 -18.54 -2.81
N PHE A 250 4.82 -18.55 -4.03
CA PHE A 250 5.93 -19.44 -4.38
C PHE A 250 7.16 -19.27 -3.49
N ASN A 251 8.00 -20.32 -3.49
CA ASN A 251 9.31 -20.33 -2.82
C ASN A 251 9.21 -20.16 -1.30
N ASN A 252 8.19 -20.80 -0.70
CA ASN A 252 7.97 -20.82 0.75
C ASN A 252 7.86 -19.40 1.35
N LYS A 253 7.24 -18.50 0.57
CA LYS A 253 7.00 -17.11 0.97
C LYS A 253 5.52 -16.89 1.28
N TYR A 254 5.30 -15.82 2.02
CA TYR A 254 4.00 -15.40 2.49
C TYR A 254 3.85 -13.91 2.22
N ASP A 255 2.76 -13.54 1.54
CA ASP A 255 2.40 -12.15 1.26
C ASP A 255 1.62 -11.58 2.45
N LEU A 256 2.33 -10.92 3.37
CA LEU A 256 1.72 -10.34 4.55
C LEU A 256 0.99 -9.03 4.16
N ASN A 257 -0.31 -9.18 3.94
CA ASN A 257 -1.23 -8.13 3.54
C ASN A 257 -2.54 -8.27 4.36
N ASN A 258 -2.48 -8.15 5.68
CA ASN A 258 -3.63 -8.45 6.54
C ASN A 258 -3.54 -7.72 7.88
N TYR A 259 -4.49 -8.01 8.77
CA TYR A 259 -4.62 -7.53 10.15
C TYR A 259 -3.29 -7.05 10.75
N ASP A 260 -3.31 -5.80 11.20
CA ASP A 260 -2.21 -5.16 11.94
C ASP A 260 -0.97 -4.75 11.12
N THR A 261 -0.98 -4.83 9.77
CA THR A 261 0.04 -4.19 8.92
C THR A 261 -0.37 -2.84 8.33
N ASP A 262 -1.59 -2.37 8.62
CA ASP A 262 -2.04 -1.01 8.33
C ASP A 262 -1.50 -0.03 9.37
N PHE A 263 -0.82 1.03 8.93
CA PHE A 263 -0.39 2.11 9.82
C PHE A 263 -1.48 3.18 9.92
N ILE A 264 -2.56 2.82 10.62
CA ILE A 264 -3.77 3.63 10.72
C ILE A 264 -3.46 5.00 11.33
N GLY A 265 -3.89 6.07 10.64
CA GLY A 265 -3.85 7.45 11.14
C GLY A 265 -2.52 8.18 10.88
N ALA A 266 -1.41 7.46 10.70
CA ALA A 266 -0.13 8.06 10.36
C ALA A 266 -0.11 8.64 8.93
N ASN A 267 -0.92 8.10 8.03
CA ASN A 267 -0.95 8.42 6.60
C ASN A 267 -1.66 9.73 6.23
N TRP A 268 -2.35 10.41 7.15
CA TRP A 268 -3.20 11.56 6.77
C TRP A 268 -2.42 12.79 6.31
N GLU A 269 -1.21 12.99 6.86
CA GLU A 269 -0.35 14.09 6.44
C GLU A 269 0.53 13.72 5.23
N TYR A 270 0.68 12.43 4.93
CA TYR A 270 1.61 11.95 3.90
C TYR A 270 1.34 12.54 2.50
N PRO A 271 0.10 12.55 1.97
CA PRO A 271 -0.16 13.08 0.63
C PRO A 271 0.23 14.56 0.47
N ARG A 272 0.04 15.38 1.51
CA ARG A 272 0.41 16.82 1.50
C ARG A 272 1.81 17.08 2.05
N GLY A 273 2.46 16.07 2.62
CA GLY A 273 3.74 16.23 3.26
C GLY A 273 4.84 16.49 2.24
N ASN A 274 5.75 17.39 2.58
CA ASN A 274 7.00 17.48 1.87
C ASN A 274 7.87 16.23 2.16
N TYR A 275 8.98 16.06 1.45
CA TYR A 275 9.84 14.90 1.59
C TYR A 275 10.40 14.73 3.00
N SER A 276 10.63 15.83 3.73
CA SER A 276 11.06 15.77 5.12
C SER A 276 9.96 15.24 6.05
N LEU A 277 8.70 15.63 5.84
CA LEU A 277 7.57 15.13 6.61
C LEU A 277 7.28 13.67 6.28
N ARG A 278 7.24 13.32 4.99
CA ARG A 278 7.02 11.95 4.52
C ARG A 278 8.07 10.98 5.07
N ALA A 279 9.34 11.42 5.19
CA ALA A 279 10.40 10.59 5.76
C ALA A 279 10.26 10.33 7.29
N LYS A 280 9.37 11.04 7.99
CA LYS A 280 9.09 10.86 9.42
C LYS A 280 7.87 9.98 9.69
N ILE A 281 7.04 9.74 8.67
CA ILE A 281 5.82 8.93 8.72
C ILE A 281 6.20 7.49 8.34
#